data_AF-A0A847LA49-F1
#
_entry.id   AF-A0A847LA49-F1
#
_cell.length_a   1.000
_cell.length_b   1.000
_cell.length_c   1.000
_cell.angle_alpha   90.00
_cell.angle_beta   90.00
_cell.angle_gamma   90.00
#
_symmetry.space_group_name_H-M   'P 1'
#
loop_
_entity.id
_entity.type
_entity.pdbx_description
1 polymer ?
#
loop_
_entity_poly.entity_id
_entity_poly.type
_entity_poly.pdbx_seq_one_letter_code
_entity_poly.pdbx_strand_id
1 'polypeptide(L)'
;MSKHNHRRRRPGFTMVEMIVTMAIGILVFMMVSRFLTGTRFQFMHGTVNLQNLQDARLAINHLRRDFSSATIFFGSTYTKTTYKTVRALQARTFSQPTVDPANPTEKLISIKAPHQIAFYRFTFETAGEKPTVERVQYRFDPAAKTLTRTSPSRSIEFKGFEDVEFRLYCHGLNPDVPLLWARFLIHEGEEIYGKADIGKALELTTTISSPFLTSSLQNLSWNFETHQVKK
;
A
#
# COMPACT_ATOMS: atom_id res chain seq x y z
N MET A 1 -38.61 -39.12 80.17
CA MET A 1 -37.40 -38.56 79.53
C MET A 1 -36.80 -39.60 78.60
N SER A 2 -36.91 -39.45 77.29
CA SER A 2 -36.09 -40.21 76.33
C SER A 2 -35.77 -39.29 75.15
N LYS A 3 -34.51 -38.85 75.07
CA LYS A 3 -33.98 -38.04 73.95
C LYS A 3 -33.48 -39.01 72.88
N HIS A 4 -34.28 -39.25 71.84
CA HIS A 4 -33.78 -39.92 70.64
C HIS A 4 -32.94 -38.95 69.81
N ASN A 5 -31.63 -39.18 69.84
CA ASN A 5 -30.63 -38.42 69.12
C ASN A 5 -30.54 -38.97 67.68
N HIS A 6 -31.23 -38.35 66.72
CA HIS A 6 -31.07 -38.68 65.30
C HIS A 6 -29.70 -38.20 64.81
N ARG A 7 -28.69 -39.10 64.86
CA ARG A 7 -27.44 -38.92 64.13
C ARG A 7 -27.75 -38.90 62.62
N ARG A 8 -27.82 -37.69 62.04
CA ARG A 8 -27.77 -37.49 60.58
C ARG A 8 -26.46 -38.10 60.07
N ARG A 9 -26.55 -39.22 59.34
CA ARG A 9 -25.42 -39.75 58.55
C ARG A 9 -25.09 -38.70 57.49
N ARG A 10 -23.93 -38.06 57.61
CA ARG A 10 -23.36 -37.26 56.53
C ARG A 10 -22.94 -38.24 55.43
N PRO A 11 -23.46 -38.16 54.20
CA PRO A 11 -22.98 -39.03 53.13
C PRO A 11 -21.53 -38.64 52.83
N GLY A 12 -20.61 -39.57 53.06
CA GLY A 12 -19.22 -39.41 52.64
C GLY A 12 -19.13 -39.53 51.13
N PHE A 13 -18.37 -38.64 50.51
CA PHE A 13 -18.13 -38.64 49.07
C PHE A 13 -17.52 -39.98 48.66
N THR A 14 -18.19 -40.70 47.77
CA THR A 14 -17.71 -42.01 47.33
C THR A 14 -16.56 -41.84 46.32
N MET A 15 -15.60 -42.75 46.31
CA MET A 15 -14.43 -42.69 45.42
C MET A 15 -14.85 -42.60 43.94
N VAL A 16 -15.99 -43.20 43.60
CA VAL A 16 -16.61 -43.15 42.27
C VAL A 16 -17.07 -41.73 41.92
N GLU A 17 -17.72 -41.02 42.85
CA GLU A 17 -18.12 -39.62 42.63
C GLU A 17 -16.91 -38.71 42.39
N MET A 18 -15.79 -38.95 43.09
CA MET A 18 -14.55 -38.19 42.89
C MET A 18 -13.93 -38.40 41.50
N ILE A 19 -13.95 -39.64 40.98
CA ILE A 19 -13.45 -39.95 39.63
C ILE A 19 -14.35 -39.32 38.56
N VAL A 20 -15.67 -39.38 38.75
CA VAL A 20 -16.64 -38.80 37.82
C VAL A 20 -16.52 -37.27 37.77
N THR A 21 -16.40 -36.59 38.92
CA THR A 21 -16.22 -35.13 38.93
C THR A 21 -14.89 -34.70 38.32
N MET A 22 -13.82 -35.46 38.53
CA MET A 22 -12.52 -35.21 37.92
C MET A 22 -12.55 -35.41 36.40
N ALA A 23 -13.22 -36.46 35.90
CA ALA A 23 -13.37 -36.72 34.48
C ALA A 23 -14.19 -35.61 33.77
N ILE A 24 -15.29 -35.17 34.39
CA ILE A 24 -16.10 -34.05 33.89
C ILE A 24 -15.28 -32.76 33.89
N GLY A 25 -14.52 -32.49 34.96
CA GLY A 25 -13.65 -31.32 35.06
C GLY A 25 -12.60 -31.27 33.94
N ILE A 26 -11.94 -32.40 33.65
CA ILE A 26 -10.96 -32.50 32.57
C ILE A 26 -11.62 -32.31 31.20
N LEU A 27 -12.81 -32.87 30.98
CA LEU A 27 -13.53 -32.74 29.71
C LEU A 27 -13.95 -31.29 29.46
N VAL A 28 -14.50 -30.61 30.46
CA VAL A 28 -14.85 -29.18 30.37
C VAL A 28 -13.60 -28.34 30.15
N PHE A 29 -12.51 -28.63 30.85
CA PHE A 29 -11.25 -27.93 30.67
C PHE A 29 -10.71 -28.10 29.23
N MET A 30 -10.74 -29.32 28.68
CA MET A 30 -10.35 -29.57 27.30
C MET A 30 -11.24 -28.81 26.31
N MET A 31 -12.57 -28.79 26.50
CA MET A 31 -13.48 -28.04 25.63
C MET A 31 -13.18 -26.53 25.66
N VAL A 32 -12.98 -25.97 26.84
CA VAL A 32 -12.67 -24.54 27.01
C VAL A 32 -11.30 -24.22 26.41
N SER A 33 -10.28 -25.04 26.64
CA SER A 33 -8.97 -24.87 26.01
C SER A 33 -9.07 -24.94 24.49
N ARG A 34 -9.81 -25.91 23.94
CA ARG A 34 -9.99 -26.04 22.48
C ARG A 34 -10.72 -24.84 21.88
N PHE A 35 -11.72 -24.32 22.58
CA PHE A 35 -12.44 -23.11 22.20
C PHE A 35 -11.55 -21.86 22.25
N LEU A 36 -10.78 -21.67 23.32
CA LEU A 36 -9.84 -20.55 23.46
C LEU A 36 -8.72 -20.60 22.41
N THR A 37 -8.20 -21.78 22.10
CA THR A 37 -7.18 -21.94 21.05
C THR A 37 -7.78 -21.65 19.66
N GLY A 38 -8.99 -22.16 19.37
CA GLY A 38 -9.65 -21.90 18.09
C GLY A 38 -10.03 -20.43 17.90
N THR A 39 -10.56 -19.77 18.93
CA THR A 39 -10.88 -18.33 18.87
C THR A 39 -9.62 -17.48 18.75
N ARG A 40 -8.57 -17.76 19.53
CA ARG A 40 -7.28 -17.03 19.42
C ARG A 40 -6.68 -17.16 18.03
N PHE A 41 -6.76 -18.34 17.42
CA PHE A 41 -6.31 -18.55 16.04
C PHE A 41 -7.10 -17.66 15.08
N GLN A 42 -8.44 -17.70 15.11
CA GLN A 42 -9.28 -16.86 14.26
C GLN A 42 -9.06 -15.36 14.45
N PHE A 43 -8.87 -14.89 15.69
CA PHE A 43 -8.57 -13.48 15.95
C PHE A 43 -7.20 -13.05 15.42
N MET A 44 -6.17 -13.88 15.60
CA MET A 44 -4.83 -13.60 15.06
C MET A 44 -4.83 -13.55 13.52
N HIS A 45 -5.61 -14.39 12.85
CA HIS A 45 -5.74 -14.34 11.39
C HIS A 45 -6.55 -13.12 10.91
N GLY A 46 -7.57 -12.70 11.66
CA GLY A 46 -8.32 -11.48 11.36
C GLY A 46 -7.49 -10.18 11.48
N THR A 47 -6.56 -10.10 12.44
CA THR A 47 -5.72 -8.91 12.64
C THR A 47 -4.62 -8.77 11.58
N VAL A 48 -4.03 -9.87 11.13
CA VAL A 48 -3.03 -9.87 10.04
C VAL A 48 -3.63 -9.38 8.72
N ASN A 49 -4.92 -9.61 8.47
CA ASN A 49 -5.61 -9.12 7.28
C ASN A 49 -5.79 -7.58 7.30
N LEU A 50 -6.20 -7.02 8.45
CA LEU A 50 -6.36 -5.57 8.60
C LEU A 50 -5.03 -4.82 8.41
N GLN A 51 -3.91 -5.42 8.80
CA GLN A 51 -2.59 -4.82 8.62
C GLN A 51 -2.24 -4.67 7.13
N ASN A 52 -2.44 -5.72 6.32
CA ASN A 52 -2.17 -5.66 4.88
C ASN A 52 -3.05 -4.61 4.19
N LEU A 53 -4.32 -4.51 4.60
CA LEU A 53 -5.24 -3.49 4.07
C LEU A 53 -4.82 -2.07 4.48
N GLN A 54 -4.35 -1.88 5.72
CA GLN A 54 -3.79 -0.61 6.18
C GLN A 54 -2.55 -0.22 5.39
N ASP A 55 -1.62 -1.16 5.18
CA ASP A 55 -0.41 -0.95 4.39
C ASP A 55 -0.74 -0.61 2.92
N ALA A 56 -1.76 -1.26 2.35
CA ALA A 56 -2.24 -0.93 1.01
C ALA A 56 -2.85 0.48 0.91
N ARG A 57 -3.67 0.88 1.88
CA ARG A 57 -4.21 2.24 1.94
C ARG A 57 -3.10 3.27 2.10
N LEU A 58 -2.10 2.97 2.93
CA LEU A 58 -0.96 3.83 3.14
C LEU A 58 -0.12 3.95 1.87
N ALA A 59 0.14 2.85 1.16
CA ALA A 59 0.81 2.84 -0.14
C ALA A 59 0.07 3.70 -1.19
N ILE A 60 -1.25 3.54 -1.32
CA ILE A 60 -2.09 4.32 -2.23
C ILE A 60 -2.04 5.81 -1.87
N ASN A 61 -2.10 6.15 -0.58
CA ASN A 61 -2.05 7.54 -0.14
C ASN A 61 -0.69 8.18 -0.44
N HIS A 62 0.41 7.44 -0.24
CA HIS A 62 1.75 7.89 -0.63
C HIS A 62 1.85 8.09 -2.15
N LEU A 63 1.36 7.13 -2.94
CA LEU A 63 1.36 7.24 -4.40
C LEU A 63 0.53 8.42 -4.88
N ARG A 64 -0.67 8.63 -4.31
CA ARG A 64 -1.55 9.77 -4.61
C ARG A 64 -0.86 11.09 -4.29
N ARG A 65 -0.28 11.21 -3.09
CA ARG A 65 0.45 12.42 -2.69
C ARG A 65 1.62 12.69 -3.63
N ASP A 66 2.42 11.69 -3.94
CA ASP A 66 3.60 11.87 -4.79
C ASP A 66 3.22 12.18 -6.24
N PHE A 67 2.25 11.46 -6.81
CA PHE A 67 1.86 11.66 -8.19
C PHE A 67 1.07 12.95 -8.39
N SER A 68 0.31 13.41 -7.39
CA SER A 68 -0.36 14.71 -7.45
C SER A 68 0.60 15.89 -7.61
N SER A 69 1.85 15.75 -7.17
CA SER A 69 2.91 16.74 -7.39
C SER A 69 3.93 16.33 -8.45
N ALA A 70 3.58 15.35 -9.29
CA ALA A 70 4.45 14.90 -10.37
C ALA A 70 4.70 16.02 -11.39
N THR A 71 5.94 16.16 -11.83
CA THR A 71 6.40 17.19 -12.76
C THR A 71 7.49 16.67 -13.68
N ILE A 72 7.78 17.41 -14.74
CA ILE A 72 8.89 17.17 -15.64
C ILE A 72 10.11 17.91 -15.08
N PHE A 73 11.24 17.22 -14.99
CA PHE A 73 12.48 17.84 -14.51
C PHE A 73 13.28 18.44 -15.67
N PHE A 74 13.43 19.76 -15.70
CA PHE A 74 14.12 20.43 -16.82
C PHE A 74 15.65 20.49 -16.68
N GLY A 75 16.18 20.33 -15.46
CA GLY A 75 17.61 20.50 -15.17
C GLY A 75 18.00 21.96 -14.91
N SER A 76 19.14 22.17 -14.25
CA SER A 76 19.67 23.51 -13.90
C SER A 76 20.21 24.32 -15.09
N THR A 77 20.16 23.78 -16.31
CA THR A 77 20.86 24.32 -17.48
C THR A 77 19.94 25.20 -18.33
N TYR A 78 19.44 26.28 -17.74
CA TYR A 78 18.68 27.30 -18.48
C TYR A 78 19.66 28.25 -19.20
N THR A 79 20.14 27.86 -20.38
CA THR A 79 20.80 28.77 -21.32
C THR A 79 19.78 29.28 -22.35
N LYS A 80 20.04 30.42 -23.00
CA LYS A 80 19.15 31.04 -24.00
C LYS A 80 18.78 30.11 -25.17
N THR A 81 19.52 29.02 -25.37
CA THR A 81 19.29 27.98 -26.40
C THR A 81 18.44 26.79 -25.92
N THR A 82 18.21 26.64 -24.61
CA THR A 82 17.46 25.51 -24.00
C THR A 82 15.94 25.60 -24.16
N TYR A 83 15.40 26.72 -24.67
CA TYR A 83 13.94 26.89 -24.80
C TYR A 83 13.30 25.84 -25.71
N LYS A 84 13.98 25.42 -26.79
CA LYS A 84 13.48 24.40 -27.72
C LYS A 84 13.39 23.04 -27.04
N THR A 85 14.40 22.69 -26.25
CA THR A 85 14.43 21.43 -25.50
C THR A 85 13.43 21.42 -24.36
N VAL A 86 13.21 22.55 -23.68
CA VAL A 86 12.17 22.67 -22.64
C VAL A 86 10.78 22.50 -23.24
N ARG A 87 10.48 23.19 -24.36
CA ARG A 87 9.19 23.01 -25.06
C ARG A 87 8.99 21.59 -25.59
N ALA A 88 10.03 20.96 -26.12
CA ALA A 88 9.96 19.57 -26.58
C ALA A 88 9.68 18.59 -25.43
N LEU A 89 10.23 18.86 -24.24
CA LEU A 89 9.94 18.09 -23.03
C LEU A 89 8.53 18.39 -22.49
N GLN A 90 8.08 19.65 -22.46
CA GLN A 90 6.72 20.00 -22.04
C GLN A 90 5.65 19.34 -22.91
N ALA A 91 5.91 19.20 -24.21
CA ALA A 91 5.03 18.48 -25.14
C ALA A 91 5.00 16.95 -24.92
N ARG A 92 5.85 16.42 -24.03
CA ARG A 92 5.98 14.97 -23.77
C ARG A 92 6.08 14.70 -22.28
N THR A 93 5.00 14.23 -21.67
CA THR A 93 5.02 13.87 -20.24
C THR A 93 5.62 12.49 -19.97
N PHE A 94 5.56 11.60 -20.96
CA PHE A 94 5.90 10.19 -20.80
C PHE A 94 7.16 9.81 -21.58
N SER A 95 7.98 8.97 -20.96
CA SER A 95 9.11 8.34 -21.65
C SER A 95 8.61 7.34 -22.69
N GLN A 96 9.47 6.98 -23.64
CA GLN A 96 9.20 5.84 -24.49
C GLN A 96 9.06 4.55 -23.64
N PRO A 97 8.24 3.57 -24.09
CA PRO A 97 8.20 2.25 -23.48
C PRO A 97 9.62 1.68 -23.41
N THR A 98 9.96 0.92 -22.36
CA THR A 98 11.27 0.26 -22.11
C THR A 98 12.40 1.10 -21.52
N VAL A 99 12.25 2.41 -21.36
CA VAL A 99 13.25 3.24 -20.67
C VAL A 99 13.32 2.87 -19.18
N ASP A 100 14.54 2.66 -18.67
CA ASP A 100 14.73 2.25 -17.27
C ASP A 100 14.31 3.35 -16.28
N PRO A 101 13.38 3.10 -15.33
CA PRO A 101 12.92 4.07 -14.36
C PRO A 101 13.98 4.31 -13.28
N ALA A 102 15.06 3.52 -13.27
CA ALA A 102 16.23 3.77 -12.45
C ALA A 102 17.20 4.77 -13.11
N ASN A 103 17.11 5.04 -14.42
CA ASN A 103 18.08 5.90 -15.11
C ASN A 103 17.99 7.37 -14.65
N PRO A 104 18.98 7.92 -13.92
CA PRO A 104 18.92 9.26 -13.33
C PRO A 104 18.92 10.40 -14.35
N THR A 105 19.18 10.10 -15.63
CA THR A 105 19.12 11.08 -16.72
C THR A 105 17.74 11.20 -17.35
N GLU A 106 16.85 10.24 -17.13
CA GLU A 106 15.48 10.31 -17.59
C GLU A 106 14.78 11.46 -16.86
N LYS A 107 14.04 12.28 -17.60
CA LYS A 107 13.38 13.51 -17.12
C LYS A 107 11.85 13.36 -17.12
N LEU A 108 11.34 12.39 -17.88
CA LEU A 108 9.93 12.12 -18.05
C LEU A 108 9.47 11.00 -17.11
N ILE A 109 8.16 10.80 -17.05
CA ILE A 109 7.58 9.71 -16.28
C ILE A 109 7.83 8.41 -17.06
N SER A 110 8.42 7.42 -16.39
CA SER A 110 8.83 6.17 -17.00
C SER A 110 8.21 4.96 -16.31
N ILE A 111 7.70 4.04 -17.13
CA ILE A 111 7.23 2.70 -16.74
C ILE A 111 8.00 1.70 -17.61
N LYS A 112 8.93 0.96 -17.01
CA LYS A 112 9.71 -0.09 -17.71
C LYS A 112 9.01 -1.43 -17.69
N ALA A 113 8.32 -1.72 -16.58
CA ALA A 113 7.52 -2.92 -16.35
C ALA A 113 6.22 -2.48 -15.67
N PRO A 114 5.12 -3.25 -15.80
CA PRO A 114 3.88 -2.95 -15.09
C PRO A 114 4.09 -2.74 -13.58
N HIS A 115 5.14 -3.31 -13.01
CA HIS A 115 5.44 -3.29 -11.57
C HIS A 115 6.38 -2.15 -11.12
N GLN A 116 6.82 -1.27 -12.02
CA GLN A 116 7.78 -0.22 -11.69
C GLN A 116 7.49 1.10 -12.40
N ILE A 117 7.39 2.17 -11.61
CA ILE A 117 7.21 3.54 -12.09
C ILE A 117 8.22 4.48 -11.43
N ALA A 118 8.74 5.44 -12.20
CA ALA A 118 9.53 6.54 -11.66
C ALA A 118 9.13 7.87 -12.29
N PHE A 119 9.14 8.92 -11.46
CA PHE A 119 8.83 10.28 -11.87
C PHE A 119 9.50 11.29 -10.93
N TYR A 120 9.54 12.54 -11.36
CA TYR A 120 9.93 13.64 -10.51
C TYR A 120 8.70 14.27 -9.87
N ARG A 121 8.85 14.76 -8.65
CA ARG A 121 7.80 15.51 -7.96
C ARG A 121 8.33 16.81 -7.37
N PHE A 122 7.46 17.80 -7.27
CA PHE A 122 7.73 19.00 -6.51
C PHE A 122 7.70 18.72 -5.01
N THR A 123 8.66 19.31 -4.31
CA THR A 123 8.72 19.37 -2.85
C THR A 123 8.78 20.84 -2.43
N PHE A 124 7.76 21.27 -1.69
CA PHE A 124 7.66 22.61 -1.14
C PHE A 124 7.97 22.49 0.36
N GLU A 125 9.23 22.69 0.76
CA GLU A 125 9.64 22.55 2.17
C GLU A 125 9.33 23.81 2.98
N THR A 126 9.50 25.00 2.38
CA THR A 126 9.27 26.28 3.05
C THR A 126 8.58 27.28 2.12
N ALA A 127 7.67 28.09 2.65
CA ALA A 127 7.02 29.16 1.89
C ALA A 127 8.06 30.21 1.45
N GLY A 128 8.22 30.41 0.14
CA GLY A 128 9.14 31.40 -0.45
C GLY A 128 10.44 30.84 -1.01
N GLU A 129 10.76 29.56 -0.79
CA GLU A 129 11.90 28.90 -1.44
C GLU A 129 11.57 28.47 -2.88
N LYS A 130 12.61 28.39 -3.73
CA LYS A 130 12.47 27.88 -5.09
C LYS A 130 11.95 26.43 -5.05
N PRO A 131 11.04 26.05 -5.98
CA PRO A 131 10.51 24.69 -6.00
C PRO A 131 11.66 23.68 -6.16
N THR A 132 11.83 22.82 -5.17
CA THR A 132 12.78 21.71 -5.26
C THR A 132 12.10 20.52 -5.91
N VAL A 133 12.88 19.73 -6.63
CA VAL A 133 12.38 18.54 -7.31
C VAL A 133 13.16 17.34 -6.83
N GLU A 134 12.43 16.32 -6.40
CA GLU A 134 13.02 15.02 -6.05
C GLU A 134 12.49 13.93 -6.95
N ARG A 135 13.31 12.90 -7.17
CA ARG A 135 12.90 11.72 -7.93
C ARG A 135 12.28 10.70 -7.01
N VAL A 136 11.10 10.21 -7.35
CA VAL A 136 10.44 9.13 -6.62
C VAL A 136 10.32 7.92 -7.53
N GLN A 137 10.62 6.76 -6.96
CA GLN A 137 10.52 5.47 -7.64
C GLN A 137 9.65 4.53 -6.80
N TYR A 138 8.75 3.84 -7.46
CA TYR A 138 7.99 2.73 -6.90
C TYR A 138 8.40 1.46 -7.64
N ARG A 139 8.75 0.41 -6.89
CA ARG A 139 9.13 -0.89 -7.43
C ARG A 139 8.48 -1.99 -6.61
N PHE A 140 7.66 -2.80 -7.27
CA PHE A 140 7.11 -4.02 -6.69
C PHE A 140 8.04 -5.20 -6.94
N ASP A 141 8.29 -5.97 -5.89
CA ASP A 141 9.01 -7.23 -5.93
C ASP A 141 8.01 -8.39 -5.73
N PRO A 142 7.65 -9.13 -6.79
CA PRO A 142 6.71 -10.24 -6.71
C PRO A 142 7.19 -11.37 -5.78
N ALA A 143 8.50 -11.60 -5.68
CA ALA A 143 9.05 -12.66 -4.84
C ALA A 143 8.94 -12.31 -3.35
N ALA A 144 9.20 -11.05 -3.01
CA ALA A 144 9.09 -10.56 -1.64
C ALA A 144 7.66 -10.13 -1.26
N LYS A 145 6.74 -10.00 -2.24
CA LYS A 145 5.38 -9.45 -2.05
C LYS A 145 5.40 -8.05 -1.42
N THR A 146 6.39 -7.25 -1.80
CA THR A 146 6.63 -5.92 -1.25
C THR A 146 6.68 -4.85 -2.34
N LEU A 147 6.06 -3.70 -2.03
CA LEU A 147 6.19 -2.49 -2.82
C LEU A 147 7.15 -1.55 -2.10
N THR A 148 8.21 -1.15 -2.79
CA THR A 148 9.21 -0.23 -2.26
C THR A 148 9.06 1.14 -2.91
N ARG A 149 8.98 2.19 -2.09
CA ARG A 149 9.04 3.59 -2.49
C ARG A 149 10.42 4.13 -2.14
N THR A 150 11.18 4.55 -3.13
CA THR A 150 12.50 5.17 -2.95
C THR A 150 12.44 6.65 -3.32
N SER A 151 12.84 7.52 -2.39
CA SER A 151 13.15 8.93 -2.63
C SER A 151 14.54 9.27 -2.07
N PRO A 152 15.19 10.38 -2.46
CA PRO A 152 16.52 10.75 -1.97
C PRO A 152 16.58 10.87 -0.44
N SER A 153 15.45 11.29 0.14
CA SER A 153 15.27 11.49 1.57
C SER A 153 14.91 10.22 2.35
N ARG A 154 14.24 9.24 1.73
CA ARG A 154 13.66 8.10 2.46
C ARG A 154 13.31 6.93 1.54
N SER A 155 13.53 5.72 2.04
CA SER A 155 12.95 4.49 1.49
C SER A 155 11.82 4.00 2.40
N ILE A 156 10.69 3.61 1.84
CA ILE A 156 9.54 3.07 2.56
C ILE A 156 9.13 1.75 1.89
N GLU A 157 8.88 0.72 2.69
CA GLU A 157 8.43 -0.58 2.22
C GLU A 157 6.99 -0.82 2.65
N PHE A 158 6.19 -1.35 1.75
CA PHE A 158 4.81 -1.77 1.96
C PHE A 158 4.72 -3.27 1.67
N LYS A 159 4.03 -4.03 2.51
CA LYS A 159 3.97 -5.50 2.41
C LYS A 159 2.53 -5.96 2.14
N GLY A 160 2.39 -7.24 1.80
CA GLY A 160 1.08 -7.89 1.71
C GLY A 160 0.39 -7.79 0.34
N PHE A 161 1.15 -7.47 -0.72
CA PHE A 161 0.61 -7.43 -2.09
C PHE A 161 0.91 -8.73 -2.82
N GLU A 162 -0.07 -9.24 -3.54
CA GLU A 162 0.09 -10.34 -4.48
C GLU A 162 0.59 -9.82 -5.84
N ASP A 163 0.03 -8.69 -6.27
CA ASP A 163 0.38 -8.06 -7.53
C ASP A 163 0.18 -6.53 -7.43
N VAL A 164 1.01 -5.78 -8.16
CA VAL A 164 0.90 -4.31 -8.26
C VAL A 164 1.18 -3.90 -9.68
N GLU A 165 0.23 -3.22 -10.31
CA GLU A 165 0.33 -2.81 -11.70
C GLU A 165 0.12 -1.31 -11.86
N PHE A 166 0.99 -0.68 -12.63
CA PHE A 166 0.96 0.73 -13.00
C PHE A 166 0.77 0.84 -14.51
N ARG A 167 -0.20 1.67 -14.92
CA ARG A 167 -0.41 2.05 -16.32
C ARG A 167 -0.61 3.54 -16.42
N LEU A 168 -0.05 4.15 -17.46
CA LEU A 168 -0.30 5.55 -17.79
C LEU A 168 -1.22 5.61 -18.99
N TYR A 169 -2.21 6.48 -18.92
CA TYR A 169 -3.15 6.71 -20.00
C TYR A 169 -3.60 8.16 -20.02
N CYS A 170 -4.04 8.65 -21.18
CA CYS A 170 -4.70 9.94 -21.30
C CYS A 170 -6.22 9.75 -21.24
N HIS A 171 -6.94 10.71 -20.68
CA HIS A 171 -8.38 10.63 -20.61
C HIS A 171 -9.02 10.69 -22.02
N GLY A 172 -10.00 9.84 -22.31
CA GLY A 172 -10.60 9.75 -23.65
C GLY A 172 -11.33 11.01 -24.13
N LEU A 173 -11.90 11.79 -23.20
CA LEU A 173 -12.53 13.09 -23.50
C LEU A 173 -11.53 14.24 -23.62
N ASN A 174 -10.35 14.12 -22.99
CA ASN A 174 -9.33 15.16 -23.03
C ASN A 174 -7.93 14.50 -23.04
N PRO A 175 -7.29 14.41 -24.21
CA PRO A 175 -5.99 13.76 -24.34
C PRO A 175 -4.87 14.50 -23.58
N ASP A 176 -5.10 15.75 -23.19
CA ASP A 176 -4.12 16.59 -22.48
C ASP A 176 -4.12 16.36 -20.96
N VAL A 177 -4.93 15.42 -20.47
CA VAL A 177 -4.98 15.06 -19.04
C VAL A 177 -4.33 13.69 -18.82
N PRO A 178 -3.07 13.66 -18.35
CA PRO A 178 -2.36 12.42 -18.04
C PRO A 178 -2.87 11.82 -16.73
N LEU A 179 -3.19 10.52 -16.76
CA LEU A 179 -3.70 9.76 -15.63
C LEU A 179 -2.81 8.55 -15.34
N LEU A 180 -2.48 8.38 -14.07
CA LEU A 180 -1.88 7.16 -13.54
C LEU A 180 -2.98 6.24 -13.04
N TRP A 181 -3.09 5.08 -13.67
CA TRP A 181 -3.84 3.95 -13.17
C TRP A 181 -2.92 3.07 -12.32
N ALA A 182 -3.35 2.73 -11.13
CA ALA A 182 -2.67 1.77 -10.26
C ALA A 182 -3.66 0.72 -9.76
N ARG A 183 -3.30 -0.55 -9.91
CA ARG A 183 -4.03 -1.71 -9.41
C ARG A 183 -3.18 -2.43 -8.38
N PHE A 184 -3.74 -2.69 -7.22
CA PHE A 184 -3.13 -3.44 -6.13
C PHE A 184 -4.00 -4.67 -5.86
N LEU A 185 -3.42 -5.85 -5.99
CA LEU A 185 -4.07 -7.10 -5.62
C LEU A 185 -3.54 -7.53 -4.25
N ILE A 186 -4.44 -7.69 -3.29
CA ILE A 186 -4.12 -8.03 -1.90
C ILE A 186 -4.72 -9.40 -1.61
N HIS A 187 -3.88 -10.33 -1.17
CA HIS A 187 -4.33 -11.66 -0.78
C HIS A 187 -4.69 -11.67 0.71
N GLU A 188 -5.93 -12.02 1.01
CA GLU A 188 -6.34 -12.39 2.36
C GLU A 188 -5.97 -13.87 2.55
N GLY A 189 -5.19 -14.21 3.58
CA GLY A 189 -4.43 -15.48 3.67
C GLY A 189 -5.17 -16.77 3.25
N GLU A 190 -4.41 -17.66 2.59
CA GLU A 190 -4.86 -18.95 2.02
C GLU A 190 -5.53 -19.89 3.05
N GLU A 191 -5.19 -19.76 4.34
CA GLU A 191 -5.70 -20.61 5.42
C GLU A 191 -7.06 -20.20 6.00
N ILE A 192 -7.64 -19.07 5.57
CA ILE A 192 -8.89 -18.55 6.14
C ILE A 192 -10.14 -19.14 5.44
N TYR A 193 -10.00 -19.73 4.25
CA TYR A 193 -11.17 -19.89 3.37
C TYR A 193 -11.65 -21.31 3.16
N GLY A 194 -12.81 -21.60 3.76
CA GLY A 194 -13.72 -22.62 3.26
C GLY A 194 -14.13 -22.33 1.81
N LYS A 195 -14.33 -23.38 1.03
CA LYS A 195 -14.47 -23.44 -0.45
C LYS A 195 -15.62 -22.62 -1.10
N ALA A 196 -16.23 -21.65 -0.43
CA ALA A 196 -17.35 -20.87 -0.95
C ALA A 196 -17.11 -19.36 -0.78
N ASP A 197 -16.77 -18.68 -1.89
CA ASP A 197 -16.82 -17.23 -2.20
C ASP A 197 -16.28 -16.18 -1.21
N ILE A 198 -15.84 -16.54 0.01
CA ILE A 198 -15.45 -15.60 1.06
C ILE A 198 -13.95 -15.24 1.00
N GLY A 199 -13.19 -15.76 0.02
CA GLY A 199 -11.71 -15.62 -0.06
C GLY A 199 -11.17 -15.07 -1.37
N LYS A 200 -11.88 -14.18 -2.06
CA LYS A 200 -11.36 -13.56 -3.28
C LYS A 200 -10.34 -12.48 -2.92
N ALA A 201 -9.20 -12.49 -3.62
CA ALA A 201 -8.20 -11.44 -3.51
C ALA A 201 -8.87 -10.06 -3.67
N LEU A 202 -8.56 -9.15 -2.75
CA LEU A 202 -9.09 -7.80 -2.77
C LEU A 202 -8.32 -7.00 -3.82
N GLU A 203 -9.01 -6.62 -4.89
CA GLU A 203 -8.47 -5.71 -5.89
C GLU A 203 -8.81 -4.26 -5.53
N LEU A 204 -7.77 -3.46 -5.31
CA LEU A 204 -7.89 -2.01 -5.13
C LEU A 204 -7.34 -1.30 -6.36
N THR A 205 -8.22 -0.56 -7.04
CA THR A 205 -7.87 0.17 -8.25
C THR A 205 -8.10 1.66 -8.04
N THR A 206 -7.11 2.48 -8.40
CA THR A 206 -7.17 3.94 -8.29
C THR A 206 -6.62 4.60 -9.55
N THR A 207 -7.24 5.72 -9.91
CA THR A 207 -6.74 6.63 -10.93
C THR A 207 -6.31 7.94 -10.26
N ILE A 208 -5.14 8.47 -10.64
CA ILE A 208 -4.57 9.68 -10.05
C ILE A 208 -4.14 10.62 -11.19
N SER A 209 -4.52 11.89 -11.11
CA SER A 209 -4.06 12.96 -12.01
C SER A 209 -3.06 13.87 -11.30
N SER A 210 -2.13 14.47 -12.05
CA SER A 210 -1.28 15.56 -11.54
C SER A 210 -1.75 16.90 -12.11
N PRO A 211 -2.18 17.86 -11.27
CA PRO A 211 -2.49 19.22 -11.72
C PRO A 211 -1.29 19.92 -12.37
N PHE A 212 -0.07 19.62 -11.91
CA PHE A 212 1.15 20.20 -12.47
C PHE A 212 1.37 19.70 -13.89
N LEU A 213 1.31 18.38 -14.14
CA LEU A 213 1.45 17.83 -15.49
C LEU A 213 0.38 18.36 -16.45
N THR A 214 -0.88 18.42 -16.01
CA THR A 214 -1.97 18.98 -16.80
C THR A 214 -1.70 20.44 -17.13
N SER A 215 -1.22 21.22 -16.17
CA SER A 215 -0.82 22.62 -16.39
C SER A 215 0.34 22.75 -17.36
N SER A 216 1.38 21.91 -17.26
CA SER A 216 2.53 21.90 -18.18
C SER A 216 2.10 21.62 -19.62
N LEU A 217 1.11 20.73 -19.82
CA LEU A 217 0.59 20.35 -21.13
C LEU A 217 -0.34 21.42 -21.72
N GLN A 218 -1.24 21.97 -20.91
CA GLN A 218 -2.24 22.93 -21.38
C GLN A 218 -1.70 24.37 -21.49
N ASN A 219 -0.76 24.75 -20.62
CA ASN A 219 -0.25 26.11 -20.50
C ASN A 219 1.26 26.16 -20.73
N LEU A 220 1.70 25.84 -21.95
CA LEU A 220 3.11 25.86 -22.37
C LEU A 220 3.83 27.22 -22.16
N SER A 221 3.09 28.32 -22.05
CA SER A 221 3.64 29.65 -21.77
C SER A 221 3.96 29.91 -20.30
N TRP A 222 3.45 29.06 -19.39
CA TRP A 222 3.54 29.25 -17.95
C TRP A 222 4.81 28.58 -17.40
N ASN A 223 5.82 29.39 -17.05
CA ASN A 223 7.20 28.93 -16.82
C ASN A 223 7.62 28.81 -15.34
N PHE A 224 6.71 28.82 -14.37
CA PHE A 224 7.11 28.68 -12.95
C PHE A 224 7.88 27.39 -12.66
N GLU A 225 7.61 26.32 -13.42
CA GLU A 225 8.25 25.01 -13.33
C GLU A 225 9.70 25.02 -13.85
N THR A 226 10.14 26.10 -14.47
CA THR A 226 11.48 26.18 -15.07
C THR A 226 12.56 26.58 -14.06
N HIS A 227 12.17 27.06 -12.87
CA HIS A 227 13.07 27.46 -11.79
C HIS A 227 13.25 26.37 -10.73
N GLN A 228 13.51 25.13 -11.19
CA GLN A 228 13.67 23.96 -10.33
C GLN A 228 15.11 23.78 -9.84
N VAL A 229 15.27 23.39 -8.58
CA VAL A 229 16.54 22.91 -8.03
C VAL A 229 16.42 21.43 -7.71
N LYS A 230 17.36 20.60 -8.20
CA LYS A 230 17.39 19.16 -7.91
C LYS A 230 17.82 18.96 -6.46
N LYS A 231 17.04 18.20 -5.71
CA LYS A 231 17.39 17.75 -4.37
C LYS A 231 18.25 16.48 -4.41
#